data_AF-A0A3D3S8C7-F1
#
_entry.id   AF-A0A3D3S8C7-F1
#
_cell.length_a   1.000
_cell.length_b   1.000
_cell.length_c   1.000
_cell.angle_alpha   90.00
_cell.angle_beta   90.00
_cell.angle_gamma   90.00
#
_symmetry.space_group_name_H-M   'P 1'
#
loop_
_entity.id
_entity.type
_entity.pdbx_description
1 polymer ?
#
loop_
_entity_poly.entity_id
_entity_poly.type
_entity_poly.pdbx_seq_one_letter_code
_entity_poly.pdbx_strand_id
1 'polypeptide(L)'
;MGYRIEASNSSFIVSGVPSFLGDKGMPALMDAFREGAIDDNPAQGIMASIACHAAIKDGDLLDDSAARALIEKALVLPFPRCPHGRPIWVKLDRSTLYRMVGRITA
;
A
#
# COMPACT_ATOMS: atom_id res chain seq x y z
N MET A 1 -12.75 6.92 -11.05
CA MET A 1 -11.45 7.18 -10.42
C MET A 1 -11.16 8.66 -10.14
N GLY A 2 -12.01 9.63 -10.49
CA GLY A 2 -11.88 11.04 -10.04
C GLY A 2 -10.75 11.86 -10.67
N TYR A 3 -9.75 11.21 -11.27
CA TYR A 3 -8.78 11.85 -12.14
C TYR A 3 -9.41 12.19 -13.50
N ARG A 4 -9.16 13.40 -14.00
CA ARG A 4 -9.43 13.78 -15.41
C ARG A 4 -8.11 14.05 -16.09
N ILE A 5 -7.74 13.19 -17.04
CA ILE A 5 -6.44 13.23 -17.73
C ILE A 5 -6.67 13.27 -19.24
N GLU A 6 -6.07 14.23 -19.92
CA GLU A 6 -6.09 14.38 -21.37
C GLU A 6 -4.65 14.25 -21.91
N ALA A 7 -4.43 13.36 -22.86
CA ALA A 7 -3.13 13.19 -23.51
C ALA A 7 -3.00 14.16 -24.70
N SER A 8 -1.89 14.88 -24.77
CA SER A 8 -1.54 15.77 -25.87
C SER A 8 -0.10 15.52 -26.30
N ASN A 9 0.06 14.81 -27.43
CA ASN A 9 1.34 14.37 -28.00
C ASN A 9 2.29 13.73 -26.96
N SER A 10 3.22 14.52 -26.40
CA SER A 10 4.23 14.09 -25.42
C SER A 10 3.95 14.57 -23.99
N SER A 11 2.73 15.06 -23.71
CA SER A 11 2.34 15.66 -22.44
C SER A 11 0.96 15.17 -22.00
N PHE A 12 0.72 15.15 -20.69
CA PHE A 12 -0.58 14.85 -20.10
C PHE A 12 -1.07 16.08 -19.34
N ILE A 13 -2.34 16.43 -19.53
CA ILE A 13 -3.03 17.49 -18.80
C ILE A 13 -3.95 16.84 -17.79
N VAL A 14 -3.76 17.13 -16.50
CA VAL A 14 -4.62 16.63 -15.42
C VAL A 14 -5.54 17.77 -14.98
N SER A 15 -6.81 17.72 -15.37
CA SER A 15 -7.83 18.75 -15.09
C SER A 15 -8.71 18.43 -13.86
N GLY A 16 -8.39 17.36 -13.13
CA GLY A 16 -9.07 17.00 -11.90
C GLY A 16 -8.37 15.85 -11.18
N VAL A 17 -8.40 15.89 -9.84
CA VAL A 17 -7.94 14.82 -8.96
C VAL A 17 -9.11 14.38 -8.06
N PRO A 18 -9.08 13.15 -7.52
CA PRO A 18 -10.10 12.69 -6.59
C PRO A 18 -10.14 13.55 -5.34
N SER A 19 -11.33 14.03 -4.97
CA SER A 19 -11.53 14.91 -3.82
C SER A 19 -11.01 14.31 -2.50
N PHE A 20 -11.12 12.99 -2.34
CA PHE A 20 -10.62 12.29 -1.14
C PHE A 20 -9.08 12.27 -1.02
N LEU A 21 -8.35 12.54 -2.11
CA LEU A 21 -6.89 12.60 -2.11
C LEU A 21 -6.35 14.00 -1.86
N GLY A 22 -7.13 15.03 -2.20
CA GLY A 22 -6.69 16.43 -2.13
C GLY A 22 -5.30 16.60 -2.75
N ASP A 23 -4.41 17.22 -1.99
CA ASP A 23 -3.05 17.56 -2.41
C ASP A 23 -2.16 16.33 -2.69
N LYS A 24 -2.55 15.15 -2.25
CA LYS A 24 -1.82 13.89 -2.51
C LYS A 24 -2.16 13.26 -3.87
N GLY A 25 -3.20 13.77 -4.55
CA GLY A 25 -3.67 13.20 -5.80
C GLY A 25 -2.65 13.29 -6.94
N MET A 26 -2.02 14.45 -7.14
CA MET A 26 -1.03 14.62 -8.20
C MET A 26 0.29 13.86 -7.94
N PRO A 27 0.89 13.91 -6.73
CA PRO A 27 2.06 13.09 -6.41
C PRO A 27 1.83 11.61 -6.68
N ALA A 28 0.71 11.04 -6.20
CA ALA A 28 0.45 9.62 -6.38
C ALA A 28 0.26 9.20 -7.85
N LEU A 29 -0.30 10.10 -8.68
CA LEU A 29 -0.38 9.88 -10.12
C LEU A 29 1.01 9.83 -10.74
N MET A 30 1.89 10.78 -10.39
CA MET A 30 3.26 10.82 -10.91
C MET A 30 4.08 9.60 -10.51
N ASP A 31 3.90 9.11 -9.29
CA ASP A 31 4.59 7.89 -8.84
C ASP A 31 4.08 6.65 -9.57
N ALA A 32 2.76 6.55 -9.80
CA ALA A 32 2.20 5.47 -10.61
C ALA A 32 2.74 5.48 -12.07
N PHE A 33 2.93 6.67 -12.67
CA PHE A 33 3.60 6.80 -13.97
C PHE A 33 5.07 6.36 -13.90
N ARG A 34 5.80 6.74 -12.86
CA ARG A 34 7.23 6.43 -12.70
C ARG A 34 7.49 4.95 -12.44
N GLU A 35 6.61 4.31 -11.67
CA GLU A 35 6.69 2.89 -11.34
C GLU A 35 6.24 1.99 -12.49
N GLY A 36 5.83 2.57 -13.63
CA GLY A 36 5.35 1.82 -14.79
C GLY A 36 4.02 1.12 -14.53
N ALA A 37 3.29 1.54 -13.50
CA ALA A 37 2.06 0.91 -13.04
C ALA A 37 0.82 1.30 -13.88
N ILE A 38 1.05 1.85 -15.08
CA ILE A 38 0.04 2.04 -16.13
C ILE A 38 0.15 0.85 -17.07
N ASP A 39 -0.25 -0.30 -16.56
CA ASP A 39 -0.49 -1.52 -17.32
C ASP A 39 -2.00 -1.62 -17.64
N ASP A 40 -2.54 -2.84 -17.80
CA ASP A 40 -3.97 -3.07 -18.04
C ASP A 40 -4.89 -2.52 -16.91
N ASN A 41 -4.35 -2.18 -15.73
CA ASN A 41 -5.13 -1.62 -14.61
C ASN A 41 -4.45 -0.41 -13.93
N PRO A 42 -4.43 0.77 -14.59
CA PRO A 42 -3.82 1.99 -14.06
C PRO A 42 -4.46 2.46 -12.74
N ALA A 43 -5.72 2.10 -12.50
CA ALA A 43 -6.40 2.39 -11.25
C ALA A 43 -5.74 1.69 -10.05
N GLN A 44 -5.26 0.46 -10.24
CA GLN A 44 -4.58 -0.29 -9.19
C GLN A 44 -3.23 0.33 -8.84
N GLY A 45 -2.44 0.73 -9.84
CA GLY A 45 -1.16 1.41 -9.64
C GLY A 45 -1.29 2.72 -8.86
N ILE A 46 -2.26 3.55 -9.24
CA ILE A 46 -2.54 4.81 -8.55
C ILE A 46 -2.96 4.56 -7.09
N MET A 47 -3.88 3.61 -6.86
CA MET A 47 -4.33 3.27 -5.50
C MET A 47 -3.19 2.67 -4.65
N ALA A 48 -2.29 1.92 -5.27
CA ALA A 48 -1.12 1.37 -4.60
C ALA A 48 -0.15 2.47 -4.14
N SER A 49 0.13 3.45 -5.00
CA SER A 49 0.94 4.62 -4.65
C SER A 49 0.30 5.44 -3.52
N ILE A 50 -1.00 5.75 -3.62
CA ILE A 50 -1.76 6.47 -2.58
C ILE A 50 -1.62 5.74 -1.24
N ALA A 51 -1.86 4.43 -1.22
CA ALA A 51 -1.82 3.63 -0.01
C ALA A 51 -0.39 3.58 0.58
N CYS A 52 0.65 3.49 -0.24
CA CYS A 52 2.04 3.54 0.21
C CYS A 52 2.45 4.90 0.77
N HIS A 53 1.88 5.99 0.25
CA HIS A 53 2.10 7.34 0.76
C HIS A 53 1.30 7.67 2.01
N ALA A 54 0.13 7.06 2.18
CA ALA A 54 -0.68 7.18 3.38
C ALA A 54 -0.24 6.24 4.53
N ALA A 55 0.62 5.25 4.24
CA ALA A 55 1.09 4.30 5.24
C ALA A 55 1.94 4.97 6.33
N ILE A 56 1.83 4.43 7.55
CA ILE A 56 2.77 4.69 8.65
C ILE A 56 4.09 3.98 8.31
N LYS A 57 5.21 4.70 8.39
CA LYS A 57 6.54 4.28 7.92
C LYS A 57 7.55 4.24 9.06
N ASP A 58 8.74 3.75 8.74
CA ASP A 58 9.86 3.77 9.67
C ASP A 58 10.16 5.19 10.14
N GLY A 59 10.29 5.35 11.46
CA GLY A 59 10.47 6.65 12.12
C GLY A 59 9.17 7.40 12.46
N ASP A 60 8.00 6.99 11.96
CA ASP A 60 6.73 7.62 12.35
C ASP A 60 6.38 7.26 13.80
N LEU A 61 5.89 8.24 14.55
CA LEU A 61 5.36 8.02 15.89
C LEU A 61 3.97 7.38 15.79
N LEU A 62 3.79 6.28 16.51
CA LEU A 62 2.51 5.57 16.60
C LEU A 62 2.23 5.22 18.06
N ASP A 63 1.10 5.71 18.58
CA ASP A 63 0.70 5.37 19.93
C ASP A 63 0.11 3.96 20.01
N ASP A 64 0.07 3.45 21.24
CA ASP A 64 -0.37 2.12 21.61
C ASP A 64 -1.80 1.78 21.16
N SER A 65 -2.70 2.76 21.13
CA SER A 65 -4.10 2.56 20.74
C SER A 65 -4.22 2.50 19.22
N ALA A 66 -3.52 3.38 18.50
CA ALA A 66 -3.47 3.41 17.05
C ALA A 66 -2.78 2.15 16.50
N ALA A 67 -1.73 1.67 17.15
CA ALA A 67 -1.06 0.42 16.79
C ALA A 67 -1.99 -0.79 16.89
N ARG A 68 -2.74 -0.93 17.99
CA ARG A 68 -3.73 -2.02 18.16
C ARG A 68 -4.81 -1.97 17.07
N ALA A 69 -5.36 -0.78 16.81
CA ALA A 69 -6.38 -0.60 15.77
C ALA A 69 -5.84 -0.94 14.36
N LEU A 70 -4.57 -0.62 14.07
CA LEU A 70 -3.93 -0.97 12.80
C LEU A 70 -3.76 -2.49 12.66
N ILE A 71 -3.33 -3.17 13.72
CA ILE A 71 -3.16 -4.63 13.76
C ILE A 71 -4.50 -5.33 13.53
N GLU A 72 -5.56 -4.91 14.22
CA GLU A 72 -6.90 -5.48 14.07
C GLU A 72 -7.39 -5.37 12.62
N LYS A 73 -7.23 -4.20 12.00
CA LYS A 73 -7.57 -3.98 10.58
C LYS A 73 -6.75 -4.88 9.65
N ALA A 74 -5.45 -5.02 9.90
CA ALA A 74 -4.56 -5.85 9.08
C ALA A 74 -4.89 -7.35 9.16
N LEU A 75 -5.35 -7.83 10.31
CA LEU A 75 -5.70 -9.24 10.53
C LEU A 75 -7.01 -9.66 9.85
N VAL A 76 -7.93 -8.73 9.63
CA VAL A 76 -9.22 -9.01 8.97
C VAL A 76 -9.21 -8.77 7.45
N LEU A 77 -8.07 -8.37 6.88
CA LEU A 77 -7.96 -8.17 5.43
C LEU A 77 -8.16 -9.49 4.69
N PRO A 78 -9.04 -9.55 3.67
CA PRO A 78 -9.25 -10.75 2.88
C PRO A 78 -7.99 -11.15 2.09
N PHE A 79 -7.15 -10.18 1.74
CA PHE A 79 -5.86 -10.38 1.08
C PHE A 79 -4.77 -9.60 1.83
N PRO A 80 -4.07 -10.22 2.80
CA PRO A 80 -3.12 -9.54 3.68
C PRO A 80 -1.77 -9.33 2.97
N ARG A 81 -1.78 -8.48 1.94
CA ARG A 81 -0.57 -8.02 1.25
C ARG A 81 -0.63 -6.50 1.10
N CYS A 82 0.54 -5.89 1.00
CA CYS A 82 0.61 -4.50 0.60
C CYS A 82 0.14 -4.38 -0.86
N PRO A 83 -0.26 -3.19 -1.31
CA PRO A 83 -0.74 -2.97 -2.67
C PRO A 83 0.26 -3.38 -3.79
N HIS A 84 1.54 -3.52 -3.45
CA HIS A 84 2.62 -3.99 -4.33
C HIS A 84 2.98 -5.48 -4.15
N GLY A 85 2.23 -6.23 -3.35
CA GLY A 85 2.33 -7.69 -3.24
C GLY A 85 3.20 -8.24 -2.08
N ARG A 86 3.83 -7.40 -1.27
CA ARG A 86 4.57 -7.88 -0.08
C ARG A 86 3.60 -8.41 0.99
N PRO A 87 3.85 -9.56 1.63
CA PRO A 87 3.07 -9.97 2.80
C PRO A 87 3.18 -8.93 3.91
N ILE A 88 2.09 -8.62 4.60
CA ILE A 88 2.10 -7.63 5.70
C ILE A 88 2.20 -8.27 7.09
N TRP A 89 1.91 -9.57 7.20
CA TRP A 89 2.12 -10.36 8.40
C TRP A 89 2.37 -11.83 8.05
N VAL A 90 2.94 -12.56 8.99
CA VAL A 90 3.12 -14.02 8.92
C VAL A 90 2.69 -14.65 10.24
N LYS A 91 2.22 -15.89 10.19
CA LYS A 91 1.88 -16.66 11.39
C LYS A 91 3.00 -17.64 11.70
N LEU A 92 3.59 -17.51 12.89
CA LEU A 92 4.53 -18.50 13.44
C LEU A 92 3.79 -19.30 14.50
N ASP A 93 3.50 -20.57 14.23
CA ASP A 93 2.92 -21.44 15.24
C ASP A 93 3.97 -21.89 16.28
N ARG A 94 3.48 -22.49 17.37
CA ARG A 94 4.32 -22.95 18.47
C ARG A 94 5.39 -23.97 18.01
N SER A 95 5.04 -24.85 17.08
CA SER A 95 5.97 -25.85 16.55
C SER A 95 7.11 -25.20 15.75
N THR A 96 6.79 -24.18 14.97
CA THR A 96 7.72 -23.39 14.18
C THR A 96 8.69 -22.65 15.08
N LEU A 97 8.18 -22.00 16.12
CA LEU A 97 9.03 -21.35 17.14
C LEU A 97 9.97 -22.35 17.82
N TYR A 98 9.49 -23.55 18.18
CA TYR A 98 10.33 -24.57 18.81
C TYR A 98 11.41 -25.13 17.88
N ARG A 99 11.10 -25.33 16.60
CA ARG A 99 12.13 -25.70 15.60
C ARG A 99 13.19 -24.61 15.45
N MET A 100 12.79 -23.34 15.37
CA MET A 100 13.71 -22.20 15.19
C MET A 100 14.75 -22.07 16.32
N VAL A 101 14.43 -22.56 17.53
CA VAL A 101 15.34 -22.55 18.68
C VAL A 101 15.90 -23.93 19.03
N GLY A 102 15.75 -24.93 18.15
CA GLY A 102 16.32 -26.27 18.32
C GLY A 102 15.68 -27.11 19.44
N ARG A 103 14.45 -26.79 19.88
CA ARG A 103 13.74 -27.56 20.92
C ARG A 103 13.11 -28.85 20.40
N ILE A 104 12.80 -28.90 19.10
CA ILE A 104 12.32 -30.10 18.41
C ILE A 104 13.01 -30.17 17.04
N THR A 105 13.33 -31.37 16.59
CA THR A 105 13.81 -31.63 15.22
C THR A 105 12.62 -31.84 14.27
N ALA A 106 12.87 -31.68 12.97
CA ALA A 106 11.86 -31.82 11.92
C ALA A 106 11.13 -33.18 11.98
#